data_AF-A0A371WNW4-F1
#
_entry.id   AF-A0A371WNW4-F1
#
_cell.length_a   1.000
_cell.length_b   1.000
_cell.length_c   1.000
_cell.angle_alpha   90.00
_cell.angle_beta   90.00
_cell.angle_gamma   90.00
#
_symmetry.space_group_name_H-M   'P 1'
#
loop_
_entity.id
_entity.type
_entity.pdbx_description
1 polymer ?
#
loop_
_entity_poly.entity_id
_entity_poly.type
_entity_poly.pdbx_seq_one_letter_code
_entity_poly.pdbx_strand_id
1 'polypeptide(L)'
;MAAARHDLETTYINEWVETGVYELVVNTTVSAQMRRQGIDLVDVNHVLRTGRVVRSDMIGRRGLWDVLGTTVEDISVGIRVAVVSSEYEVELLQVVKVKRSRK
;
A
#
# COMPACT_ATOMS: atom_id res chain seq x y z
N MET A 1 -20.23 -7.82 3.79
CA MET A 1 -19.75 -7.70 2.39
C MET A 1 -18.40 -6.99 2.25
N ALA A 2 -18.04 -6.03 3.11
CA ALA A 2 -16.73 -5.35 3.03
C ALA A 2 -15.52 -6.27 3.24
N ALA A 3 -15.59 -7.23 4.16
CA ALA A 3 -14.47 -8.13 4.48
C ALA A 3 -14.00 -8.95 3.25
N ALA A 4 -14.93 -9.62 2.56
CA ALA A 4 -14.60 -10.43 1.39
C ALA A 4 -14.01 -9.60 0.23
N ARG A 5 -14.45 -8.34 0.07
CA ARG A 5 -13.87 -7.41 -0.91
C ARG A 5 -12.42 -7.09 -0.57
N HIS A 6 -12.14 -6.75 0.69
CA HIS A 6 -10.79 -6.41 1.12
C HIS A 6 -9.82 -7.59 1.01
N ASP A 7 -10.29 -8.82 1.26
CA ASP A 7 -9.48 -10.03 1.12
C ASP A 7 -9.10 -10.28 -0.36
N LEU A 8 -10.03 -10.02 -1.30
CA LEU A 8 -9.74 -10.07 -2.75
C LEU A 8 -8.76 -8.97 -3.17
N GLU A 9 -8.98 -7.72 -2.75
CA GLU A 9 -8.07 -6.60 -3.06
C GLU A 9 -6.67 -6.81 -2.47
N THR A 10 -6.58 -7.41 -1.28
CA THR A 10 -5.31 -7.84 -0.67
C THR A 10 -4.62 -8.89 -1.53
N THR A 11 -5.35 -9.88 -2.04
CA THR A 11 -4.78 -10.91 -2.91
C THR A 11 -4.19 -10.29 -4.18
N TYR A 12 -4.92 -9.39 -4.85
CA TYR A 12 -4.44 -8.75 -6.07
C TYR A 12 -3.18 -7.93 -5.88
N ILE A 13 -3.13 -7.05 -4.87
CA ILE A 13 -1.95 -6.20 -4.67
C ILE A 13 -0.72 -7.05 -4.33
N ASN A 14 -0.88 -8.10 -3.52
CA ASN A 14 0.21 -9.00 -3.16
C ASN A 14 0.75 -9.74 -4.39
N GLU A 15 -0.14 -10.30 -5.22
CA GLU A 15 0.22 -11.02 -6.45
C GLU A 15 0.91 -10.11 -7.48
N TRP A 16 0.41 -8.88 -7.66
CA TRP A 16 1.02 -7.93 -8.58
C TRP A 16 2.44 -7.57 -8.17
N VAL A 17 2.67 -7.39 -6.86
CA VAL A 17 3.99 -7.08 -6.33
C VAL A 17 4.94 -8.27 -6.45
N GLU A 18 4.47 -9.48 -6.17
CA GLU A 18 5.27 -10.70 -6.27
C GLU A 18 5.68 -11.02 -7.71
N THR A 19 4.77 -10.83 -8.66
CA THR A 19 5.00 -11.12 -10.08
C THR A 19 5.76 -9.99 -10.80
N GLY A 20 5.86 -8.80 -10.18
CA GLY A 20 6.48 -7.62 -10.79
C GLY A 20 5.70 -7.05 -11.97
N VAL A 21 4.41 -7.35 -12.07
CA VAL A 21 3.55 -7.01 -13.22
C VAL A 21 3.00 -5.58 -13.14
N TYR A 22 3.48 -4.77 -12.18
CA TYR A 22 2.94 -3.43 -11.93
C TYR A 22 4.00 -2.34 -11.92
N GLU A 23 3.61 -1.12 -12.28
CA GLU A 23 4.42 0.09 -12.14
C GLU A 23 4.09 0.79 -10.83
N LEU A 24 5.09 0.98 -9.96
CA LEU A 24 4.96 1.76 -8.73
C LEU A 24 5.33 3.22 -9.00
N VAL A 25 4.33 4.09 -9.08
CA VAL A 25 4.53 5.52 -9.30
C VAL A 25 4.69 6.22 -7.95
N VAL A 26 5.83 6.90 -7.77
CA VAL A 26 6.17 7.61 -6.52
C VAL A 26 6.48 9.07 -6.82
N ASN A 27 5.66 9.97 -6.29
CA ASN A 27 5.89 11.41 -6.45
C ASN A 27 6.88 11.97 -5.39
N THR A 28 7.32 13.22 -5.60
CA THR A 28 8.30 13.89 -4.73
C THR A 28 7.78 14.13 -3.31
N THR A 29 6.48 14.37 -3.15
CA THR A 29 5.86 14.55 -1.83
C THR A 29 5.91 13.28 -1.00
N VAL A 30 5.56 12.13 -1.59
CA VAL A 30 5.63 10.83 -0.92
C VAL A 30 7.07 10.45 -0.64
N SER A 31 7.97 10.68 -1.59
CA SER A 31 9.42 10.47 -1.38
C SER A 31 9.94 11.25 -0.16
N ALA A 32 9.49 12.49 0.03
CA ALA A 32 9.84 13.29 1.20
C ALA A 32 9.18 12.78 2.51
N GLN A 33 7.97 12.22 2.44
CA GLN A 33 7.32 11.59 3.59
C GLN A 33 8.05 10.32 4.03
N MET A 34 8.45 9.49 3.07
CA MET A 34 9.23 8.26 3.28
C MET A 34 10.56 8.57 3.98
N ARG A 35 11.33 9.52 3.45
CA ARG A 35 12.60 9.97 4.05
C ARG A 35 12.43 10.49 5.48
N ARG A 36 11.43 11.34 5.74
CA ARG A 36 11.17 11.87 7.09
C ARG A 36 10.82 10.79 8.11
N GLN A 37 10.28 9.68 7.63
CA GLN A 37 9.88 8.57 8.48
C GLN A 37 10.93 7.48 8.55
N GLY A 38 12.00 7.53 7.76
CA GLY A 38 12.95 6.43 7.66
C GLY A 38 12.26 5.16 7.17
N ILE A 39 11.50 5.31 6.08
CA ILE A 39 10.90 4.21 5.31
C ILE A 39 11.46 4.33 3.90
N ASP A 40 11.88 3.23 3.30
CA ASP A 40 12.34 3.21 1.91
C ASP A 40 11.41 2.43 0.98
N LEU A 41 11.79 2.27 -0.29
CA LEU A 41 10.98 1.54 -1.27
C LEU A 41 10.97 0.03 -1.01
N VAL A 42 12.00 -0.52 -0.35
CA VAL A 42 12.05 -1.94 0.00
C VAL A 42 11.00 -2.23 1.07
N ASP A 43 10.88 -1.36 2.07
CA ASP A 43 9.83 -1.41 3.09
C ASP A 43 8.43 -1.31 2.48
N VAL A 44 8.23 -0.36 1.57
CA VAL A 44 6.95 -0.17 0.87
C VAL A 44 6.58 -1.43 0.08
N ASN A 45 7.50 -1.94 -0.75
CA ASN A 45 7.26 -3.16 -1.52
C ASN A 45 6.99 -4.35 -0.61
N HIS A 46 7.72 -4.47 0.51
CA HIS A 46 7.45 -5.52 1.48
C HIS A 46 6.03 -5.44 2.03
N VAL A 47 5.61 -4.25 2.47
CA VAL A 47 4.27 -4.02 3.03
C VAL A 47 3.17 -4.22 1.97
N LEU A 48 3.39 -3.81 0.73
CA LEU A 48 2.43 -4.06 -0.35
C LEU A 48 2.34 -5.55 -0.73
N ARG A 49 3.39 -6.33 -0.48
CA ARG A 49 3.42 -7.78 -0.73
C ARG A 49 2.81 -8.60 0.41
N THR A 50 2.93 -8.16 1.66
CA THR A 50 2.57 -8.96 2.85
C THR A 50 1.45 -8.35 3.70
N GLY A 51 1.11 -7.10 3.43
CA GLY A 51 0.10 -6.35 4.17
C GLY A 51 -1.32 -6.76 3.82
N ARG A 52 -2.27 -5.99 4.36
CA ARG A 52 -3.70 -6.19 4.14
C ARG A 52 -4.39 -4.88 3.81
N VAL A 53 -5.26 -4.90 2.81
CA VAL A 53 -6.20 -3.81 2.55
C VAL A 53 -7.19 -3.74 3.72
N VAL A 54 -7.19 -2.63 4.46
CA VAL A 54 -8.10 -2.42 5.60
C VAL A 54 -9.24 -1.48 5.26
N ARG A 55 -9.08 -0.68 4.21
CA ARG A 55 -10.11 0.20 3.67
C ARG A 55 -9.94 0.29 2.15
N SER A 56 -11.04 0.25 1.42
CA SER A 56 -11.07 0.55 0.00
C SER A 56 -12.23 1.47 -0.37
N ASP A 57 -11.91 2.46 -1.20
CA ASP A 57 -12.85 3.42 -1.78
C ASP A 57 -12.66 3.45 -3.31
N MET A 58 -13.62 4.02 -4.04
CA MET A 58 -13.52 4.22 -5.48
C MET A 58 -13.62 5.71 -5.81
N ILE A 59 -12.67 6.23 -6.60
CA ILE A 59 -12.71 7.59 -7.13
C ILE A 59 -12.54 7.54 -8.64
N GLY A 60 -13.62 7.81 -9.36
CA GLY A 60 -13.65 7.70 -10.82
C GLY A 60 -13.32 6.26 -11.26
N ARG A 61 -12.21 6.09 -11.97
CA ARG A 61 -11.72 4.78 -12.43
C ARG A 61 -10.65 4.16 -11.54
N ARG A 62 -10.26 4.84 -10.46
CA ARG A 62 -9.17 4.41 -9.56
C ARG A 62 -9.73 3.80 -8.28
N GLY A 63 -9.18 2.66 -7.86
CA GLY A 63 -9.39 2.10 -6.53
C GLY A 63 -8.44 2.76 -5.54
N LEU A 64 -8.96 3.36 -4.47
CA LEU A 64 -8.13 3.85 -3.37
C LEU A 64 -8.05 2.81 -2.28
N TRP A 65 -6.86 2.30 -2.01
CA TRP A 65 -6.66 1.26 -1.01
C TRP A 65 -5.73 1.75 0.10
N ASP A 66 -6.16 1.56 1.35
CA ASP A 66 -5.30 1.70 2.52
C ASP A 66 -4.79 0.31 2.91
N VAL A 67 -3.49 0.09 2.70
CA VAL A 67 -2.79 -1.15 3.05
C VAL A 67 -2.10 -0.95 4.39
N LEU A 68 -2.38 -1.83 5.35
CA LEU A 68 -1.70 -1.89 6.63
C LEU A 68 -0.79 -3.11 6.66
N GLY A 69 0.47 -2.92 7.00
CA GLY A 69 1.41 -4.02 7.18
C GLY A 69 2.53 -3.67 8.14
N THR A 70 3.51 -4.56 8.19
CA THR A 70 4.70 -4.40 9.02
C THR A 70 5.91 -4.62 8.14
N THR A 71 6.92 -3.76 8.26
CA THR A 71 8.18 -3.90 7.50
C THR A 71 9.01 -5.07 8.04
N VAL A 72 10.12 -5.38 7.36
CA VAL A 72 11.06 -6.42 7.80
C VAL A 72 11.61 -6.14 9.21
N GLU A 73 11.70 -4.86 9.60
CA GLU A 73 12.21 -4.40 10.89
C GLU A 73 11.15 -4.27 12.00
N ASP A 74 9.98 -4.94 11.86
CA ASP A 74 8.83 -4.87 12.79
C ASP A 74 8.24 -3.46 12.97
N ILE A 75 8.35 -2.61 11.95
CA ILE A 75 7.71 -1.28 11.96
C ILE A 75 6.34 -1.37 11.32
N SER A 76 5.28 -1.03 12.06
CA SER A 76 3.93 -0.92 11.51
C SER A 76 3.79 0.29 10.59
N VAL A 77 3.37 0.07 9.35
CA VAL A 77 3.25 1.10 8.30
C VAL A 77 1.89 1.00 7.63
N GLY A 78 1.25 2.15 7.43
CA GLY A 78 0.06 2.32 6.61
C GLY A 78 0.44 3.00 5.30
N ILE A 79 -0.02 2.44 4.19
CA ILE A 79 0.26 2.92 2.83
C ILE A 79 -1.08 3.16 2.15
N ARG A 80 -1.27 4.38 1.63
CA ARG A 80 -2.39 4.68 0.75
C ARG A 80 -1.93 4.64 -0.69
N VAL A 81 -2.63 3.85 -1.49
CA VAL A 81 -2.37 3.72 -2.93
C VAL A 81 -3.61 4.04 -3.75
N ALA A 82 -3.39 4.57 -4.96
CA ALA A 82 -4.39 4.55 -6.02
C ALA A 82 -4.02 3.44 -7.01
N VAL A 83 -5.00 2.62 -7.36
CA VAL A 83 -4.85 1.46 -8.22
C VAL A 83 -5.68 1.63 -9.48
N VAL A 84 -5.04 1.41 -10.63
CA VAL A 84 -5.70 1.37 -11.94
C VAL A 84 -5.48 -0.02 -12.53
N SER A 85 -6.41 -0.94 -12.25
CA SER A 85 -6.25 -2.36 -12.61
C SER A 85 -6.12 -2.61 -14.10
N SER A 86 -6.76 -1.81 -14.94
CA SER A 86 -6.64 -1.91 -16.41
C SER A 86 -5.27 -1.50 -16.94
N GLU A 87 -4.48 -0.77 -16.15
CA GLU A 87 -3.18 -0.22 -16.54
C GLU A 87 -2.03 -0.87 -15.76
N TYR A 88 -2.33 -1.78 -14.82
CA TYR A 88 -1.37 -2.36 -13.88
C TYR A 88 -0.53 -1.29 -13.17
N GLU A 89 -1.12 -0.13 -12.89
CA GLU A 89 -0.45 1.00 -12.27
C GLU A 89 -0.88 1.12 -10.80
N VAL A 90 0.10 1.32 -9.92
CA VAL A 90 -0.09 1.61 -8.50
C VAL A 90 0.64 2.91 -8.16
N GLU A 91 -0.14 3.95 -7.87
CA GLU A 91 0.39 5.25 -7.44
C GLU A 91 0.41 5.33 -5.91
N LEU A 92 1.59 5.58 -5.33
CA LEU A 92 1.68 5.88 -3.90
C LEU A 92 1.14 7.28 -3.64
N LEU A 93 0.17 7.37 -2.75
CA LEU A 93 -0.41 8.65 -2.31
C LEU A 93 0.11 9.05 -0.92
N GLN A 94 0.35 8.08 -0.04
CA GLN A 94 0.77 8.34 1.33
C GLN A 94 1.49 7.14 1.95
N VAL A 95 2.49 7.41 2.78
CA VAL A 95 3.16 6.41 3.62
C VAL A 95 3.24 6.96 5.04
N VAL A 96 2.80 6.21 6.05
CA VAL A 96 2.78 6.65 7.46
C VAL A 96 3.17 5.53 8.42
N LYS A 97 4.10 5.79 9.36
CA LYS A 97 4.34 4.93 10.52
C LYS A 97 3.12 4.95 11.44
N VAL A 98 2.53 3.78 11.66
CA VAL A 98 1.39 3.63 12.55
C VAL A 98 1.91 3.37 13.95
N LYS A 99 1.64 4.28 14.88
CA LYS A 99 1.92 4.03 16.30
C LYS A 99 1.00 2.89 16.75
N ARG A 100 1.56 1.75 17.17
CA ARG A 100 0.80 0.73 17.89
C ARG A 100 0.22 1.39 19.14
N SER A 101 -1.08 1.66 19.14
CA SER A 101 -1.76 2.04 20.38
C SER A 101 -1.70 0.81 21.28
N ARG A 102 -0.94 0.87 22.38
CA ARG A 102 -1.08 -0.12 23.46
C ARG A 102 -2.55 -0.05 23.90
N LYS A 103 -3.27 -1.15 23.74
CA LYS A 103 -4.57 -1.36 24.40
C LYS A 103 -4.37 -1.32 25.90
#